data_AF-U7P7Z2-F1
#
_entry.id   AF-U7P7Z2-F1
#
_cell.length_a   1.000
_cell.length_b   1.000
_cell.length_c   1.000
_cell.angle_alpha   90.00
_cell.angle_beta   90.00
_cell.angle_gamma   90.00
#
_symmetry.space_group_name_H-M   'P 1'
#
loop_
_entity.id
_entity.type
_entity.pdbx_description
1 polymer ?
#
loop_
_entity_poly.entity_id
_entity_poly.type
_entity_poly.pdbx_seq_one_letter_code
_entity_poly.pdbx_strand_id
1 'polypeptide(L)' 'AYRSCLGILRLGQSYGEARLERACQRALMLGSCRYKSIESILKHRLDEQPLEEQQELALPDTHDNIRGPAYYH' A
#
# COMPACT_ATOMS: atom_id res chain seq x y z
N ALA A 1 -7.55 -7.19 19.32
CA ALA A 1 -7.39 -5.96 18.52
C ALA A 1 -6.75 -4.79 19.30
N TYR A 2 -7.04 -4.60 20.59
CA TYR A 2 -6.55 -3.45 21.38
C TYR A 2 -5.01 -3.28 21.47
N ARG A 3 -4.27 -4.39 21.68
CA ARG A 3 -2.80 -4.35 21.83
C ARG A 3 -2.07 -3.90 20.55
N SER A 4 -2.68 -4.13 19.39
CA SER A 4 -2.11 -3.76 18.09
C SER A 4 -2.14 -2.24 17.90
N CYS A 5 -3.27 -1.60 18.20
CA CYS A 5 -3.41 -0.14 18.13
C CYS A 5 -2.43 0.55 19.10
N LEU A 6 -2.33 0.04 20.34
CA LEU A 6 -1.39 0.58 21.32
C LEU A 6 0.08 0.40 20.87
N GLY A 7 0.40 -0.73 20.24
CA GLY A 7 1.72 -0.98 19.67
C GLY A 7 2.07 0.04 18.57
N ILE A 8 1.12 0.36 17.70
CA ILE A 8 1.31 1.35 16.63
C ILE A 8 1.53 2.75 17.23
N LEU A 9 0.75 3.16 18.24
CA LEU A 9 0.94 4.45 18.90
C LEU A 9 2.33 4.57 19.59
N ARG A 10 2.87 3.47 20.11
CA ARG A 10 4.23 3.45 20.67
C ARG A 10 5.31 3.65 19.61
N LEU A 11 5.07 3.29 18.34
CA LEU A 11 6.00 3.58 17.24
C LEU A 11 6.10 5.09 16.97
N GLY A 12 5.04 5.85 17.23
CA GLY A 12 5.05 7.32 17.13
C GLY A 12 6.02 7.96 18.13
N GLN A 13 6.14 7.39 19.33
CA GLN A 13 7.08 7.86 20.35
C GLN A 13 8.55 7.60 19.97
N SER A 14 8.85 6.51 19.24
CA SER A 14 10.23 6.15 18.86
C SER A 14 10.68 6.75 17.52
N TYR A 15 9.78 6.85 16.54
CA TYR A 15 10.10 7.34 15.19
C TYR A 15 9.60 8.77 14.91
N GLY A 16 8.74 9.32 15.77
CA GLY A 16 8.09 10.61 15.61
C GLY A 16 6.74 10.51 14.88
N GLU A 17 5.79 11.34 15.31
CA GLU A 17 4.42 11.36 14.77
C GLU A 17 4.38 11.59 13.25
N ALA A 18 5.18 12.52 12.74
CA ALA A 18 5.22 12.83 11.31
C ALA A 18 5.69 11.64 10.44
N ARG A 19 6.58 10.80 10.97
CA ARG A 19 7.02 9.57 10.27
C ARG A 19 5.98 8.47 10.38
N LEU A 20 5.34 8.35 11.55
CA LEU A 20 4.27 7.39 11.76
C LEU A 20 3.09 7.65 10.81
N GLU A 21 2.67 8.90 10.65
CA GLU A 21 1.57 9.25 9.73
C GLU A 21 1.89 8.87 8.28
N ARG A 22 3.10 9.21 7.79
CA ARG A 22 3.54 8.82 6.45
C ARG A 22 3.59 7.30 6.28
N ALA A 23 4.04 6.58 7.30
CA ALA A 23 4.05 5.12 7.29
C ALA A 23 2.63 4.53 7.27
N CYS A 24 1.70 5.10 8.04
CA CYS A 24 0.29 4.71 8.04
C CYS A 24 -0.38 4.99 6.69
N GLN A 25 -0.11 6.14 6.08
CA GLN A 25 -0.61 6.48 4.74
C GLN A 25 -0.11 5.47 3.70
N ARG A 26 1.19 5.13 3.73
CA ARG A 26 1.76 4.11 2.86
C ARG A 26 1.16 2.73 3.11
N ALA A 27 0.97 2.36 4.37
CA ALA A 27 0.33 1.10 4.75
C ALA A 27 -1.13 1.01 4.25
N LEU A 28 -1.88 2.12 4.27
CA LEU A 28 -3.23 2.21 3.73
C LEU A 28 -3.26 2.03 2.21
N MET A 29 -2.36 2.68 1.48
CA MET A 29 -2.25 2.51 0.03
C MET A 29 -1.90 1.07 -0.37
N LEU A 30 -1.05 0.40 0.41
CA LEU A 30 -0.69 -1.00 0.22
C LEU A 30 -1.75 -1.99 0.76
N GLY A 31 -2.83 -1.51 1.39
CA GLY A 31 -3.87 -2.34 2.00
C GLY A 31 -3.41 -3.15 3.23
N SER A 32 -2.29 -2.79 3.86
CA SER A 32 -1.68 -3.55 4.96
C SER A 32 -1.50 -2.73 6.25
N CYS A 33 -2.58 -2.57 7.01
CA CYS A 33 -2.61 -1.83 8.28
C CYS A 33 -2.14 -2.63 9.51
N ARG A 34 -1.23 -3.59 9.33
CA ARG A 34 -0.73 -4.44 10.43
C ARG A 34 0.48 -3.79 11.09
N TYR A 35 0.64 -3.98 12.40
CA TYR A 35 1.80 -3.48 13.17
C TYR A 35 3.14 -3.81 12.48
N LYS A 36 3.35 -5.06 12.07
CA LYS A 36 4.59 -5.48 11.40
C LYS A 36 4.84 -4.75 10.07
N SER A 37 3.78 -4.38 9.35
CA SER A 37 3.90 -3.62 8.10
C SER A 37 4.33 -2.19 8.37
N ILE A 38 3.69 -1.52 9.33
CA ILE A 38 4.04 -0.15 9.73
C ILE A 38 5.46 -0.11 10.33
N GLU A 39 5.81 -1.07 11.18
CA GLU A 39 7.15 -1.22 11.74
C GLU A 39 8.21 -1.44 10.64
N SER A 40 7.93 -2.29 9.65
CA SER A 40 8.82 -2.51 8.51
C SER A 40 9.02 -1.24 7.67
N ILE A 41 7.93 -0.52 7.37
CA ILE A 41 7.96 0.75 6.63
C ILE A 41 8.86 1.76 7.35
N LEU A 42 8.70 1.92 8.65
CA LEU A 42 9.51 2.84 9.47
C LEU A 42 10.97 2.39 9.58
N LYS A 43 11.20 1.09 9.77
CA LYS A 43 12.54 0.49 9.90
C LYS A 43 13.37 0.65 8.63
N HIS A 44 12.73 0.50 7.47
CA HIS A 44 13.37 0.60 6.16
C HIS A 44 13.26 2.00 5.55
N ARG A 45 12.73 2.99 6.29
CA ARG A 45 12.54 4.38 5.82
C ARG A 45 11.71 4.49 4.54
N LEU A 46 10.80 3.54 4.32
CA LEU A 46 9.90 3.56 3.16
C LEU A 46 8.86 4.70 3.28
N ASP A 47 8.72 5.27 4.48
CA ASP A 47 7.94 6.50 4.74
C ASP A 47 8.56 7.77 4.13
N GLU A 48 9.83 7.72 3.72
CA GLU A 48 10.55 8.84 3.08
C GLU A 48 10.68 8.65 1.56
N GLN A 49 10.37 7.46 1.06
CA GLN A 49 10.42 7.16 -0.37
C GLN A 49 9.15 7.65 -1.06
N PRO A 50 9.24 8.15 -2.30
CA PRO A 50 8.06 8.39 -3.11
C PRO A 50 7.22 7.11 -3.16
N LEU A 51 5.92 7.28 -2.99
CA LEU A 51 4.98 6.21 -3.27
C LEU A 51 4.93 6.10 -4.78
N GLU A 52 5.25 4.92 -5.31
CA GLU A 52 4.94 4.60 -6.70
C GLU A 52 3.41 4.72 -6.80
N GLU A 53 2.95 5.79 -7.45
CA GLU A 53 1.56 5.88 -7.88
C GLU A 53 1.30 4.60 -8.65
N GLN A 54 0.25 3.87 -8.26
CA GLN A 54 -0.24 2.76 -9.05
C GLN A 54 -0.62 3.37 -10.39
N GLN A 55 0.30 3.32 -11.35
CA GLN A 55 0.01 3.65 -12.72
C GLN A 55 -1.08 2.68 -13.11
N GLU A 56 -2.29 3.21 -13.28
CA GLU A 56 -3.34 2.52 -13.96
C GLU A 56 -2.77 2.23 -15.34
N LEU A 57 -2.26 1.01 -15.52
CA LEU A 57 -1.76 0.57 -16.80
C LEU A 57 -2.96 0.66 -17.73
N ALA A 58 -2.92 1.60 -18.66
CA ALA A 58 -3.93 1.72 -19.70
C ALA A 58 -4.02 0.35 -20.37
N LEU A 59 -5.11 -0.35 -20.09
CA LEU A 59 -5.38 -1.62 -20.73
C LEU A 59 -5.55 -1.31 -22.22
N PRO A 60 -4.89 -2.05 -23.13
CA PRO A 60 -5.16 -1.91 -24.54
C PRO A 60 -6.65 -2.16 -24.79
N ASP A 61 -7.35 -1.23 -25.43
CA ASP A 61 -8.78 -1.36 -25.77
C ASP A 61 -9.05 -2.59 -26.66
N THR A 62 -8.01 -3.12 -27.30
CA THR A 62 -8.07 -4.25 -28.23
C THR A 62 -6.95 -5.24 -27.96
N HIS A 63 -7.32 -6.50 -27.72
CA HIS A 63 -6.41 -7.63 -27.68
C HIS A 63 -6.73 -8.58 -28.85
N ASP A 64 -5.71 -9.02 -29.59
CA ASP A 64 -5.84 -9.96 -30.72
C ASP A 64 -6.50 -11.30 -30.35
N ASN A 65 -6.57 -11.62 -29.05
CA ASN A 65 -7.15 -12.86 -28.53
C ASN A 65 -8.62 -12.74 -28.10
N ILE A 66 -9.25 -11.57 -28.22
CA ILE A 66 -10.68 -11.42 -27.92
C ILE A 66 -11.47 -11.90 -29.13
N ARG A 67 -12.04 -13.11 -29.02
CA ARG A 67 -12.90 -13.68 -30.05
C ARG A 67 -14.30 -13.07 -29.91
N GLY A 68 -14.75 -12.38 -30.96
CA GLY A 68 -16.07 -11.78 -30.99
C GLY A 68 -17.21 -12.80 -31.04
N PRO A 69 -18.46 -12.36 -30.84
CA PRO A 69 -19.65 -13.23 -30.84
C PRO A 69 -19.83 -14.02 -32.14
N ALA A 70 -19.22 -13.58 -33.25
CA ALA A 70 -19.18 -14.33 -34.51
C ALA A 70 -18.32 -15.61 -34.48
N TYR A 71 -17.57 -15.87 -33.41
CA TYR A 71 -16.73 -17.06 -33.27
C TYR A 71 -17.49 -18.29 -32.72
N TYR A 72 -18.63 -18.07 -32.05
CA TYR A 72 -19.45 -19.16 -31.51
C TYR A 72 -20.64 -19.40 -32.45
N HIS A 73 -20.66 -20.57 -33.10
CA HIS A 73 -21.77 -21.09 -33.89
C HIS A 73 -22.36 -22.33 -33.22
#